data_AF-A0A8X6UXB7-F1
#
_entry.id   AF-A0A8X6UXB7-F1
#
_cell.length_a   1.000
_cell.length_b   1.000
_cell.length_c   1.000
_cell.angle_alpha   90.00
_cell.angle_beta   90.00
_cell.angle_gamma   90.00
#
_symmetry.space_group_name_H-M   'P 1'
#
loop_
_entity.id
_entity.type
_entity.pdbx_description
1 polymer ?
#
loop_
_entity_poly.entity_id
_entity_poly.type
_entity_poly.pdbx_seq_one_letter_code
_entity_poly.pdbx_strand_id
1 'polypeptide(L)'
;MARIVQRFFVNHQIELLPWPARSPDLSPIENTWPMVAQRMTQITLPAATPDQLWQRVEVSWTAVPQEHIQSLFESKPRRVAAGISNKGGYSGY
;
A
#
# COMPACT_ATOMS: atom_id res chain seq x y z
N MET A 1 8.55 -4.02 17.13
CA MET A 1 9.66 -3.68 16.21
C MET A 1 10.95 -4.26 16.77
N ALA A 2 11.77 -4.93 15.96
CA ALA A 2 13.06 -5.45 16.41
C ALA A 2 14.06 -4.32 16.70
N ARG A 3 14.96 -4.50 17.68
CA ARG A 3 15.93 -3.46 18.11
C ARG A 3 16.87 -3.01 16.98
N ILE A 4 17.27 -3.94 16.11
CA ILE A 4 18.12 -3.63 14.95
C ILE A 4 17.45 -2.66 13.99
N VAL A 5 16.14 -2.81 13.77
CA VAL A 5 15.35 -1.94 12.91
C VAL A 5 15.14 -0.57 13.56
N GLN A 6 14.91 -0.53 14.88
CA GLN A 6 14.82 0.75 15.62
C GLN A 6 16.11 1.56 15.52
N ARG A 7 17.28 0.92 15.70
CA ARG A 7 18.58 1.58 15.57
C ARG A 7 18.82 2.10 14.16
N PHE A 8 18.41 1.34 13.14
CA PHE A 8 18.49 1.80 11.75
C PHE A 8 17.74 3.12 11.57
N PHE A 9 16.48 3.22 12.02
CA PHE A 9 15.71 4.46 11.87
C PHE A 9 16.34 5.64 12.62
N VAL A 10 16.83 5.43 13.84
CA VAL A 10 17.51 6.48 14.62
C VAL A 10 18.79 6.95 13.91
N ASN A 11 19.63 6.03 13.46
CA ASN A 11 20.91 6.35 12.81
C ASN A 11 20.73 7.05 11.47
N HIS A 12 19.66 6.75 10.74
CA HIS A 12 19.34 7.37 9.45
C HIS A 12 18.39 8.57 9.56
N GLN A 13 18.05 9.02 10.77
CA GLN A 13 17.15 10.15 11.02
C GLN A 13 15.79 10.00 10.30
N ILE A 14 15.29 8.76 10.23
CA ILE A 14 14.01 8.44 9.61
C ILE A 14 12.92 8.60 10.66
N GLU A 15 12.02 9.56 10.45
CA GLU A 15 10.85 9.75 11.30
C GLU A 15 9.79 8.69 10.98
N LEU A 16 9.34 7.98 12.02
CA LEU A 16 8.29 6.98 11.89
C LEU A 16 6.93 7.60 12.20
N LEU A 17 5.99 7.43 11.28
CA LEU A 17 4.59 7.75 11.54
C LEU A 17 4.01 6.81 12.61
N PRO A 18 3.31 7.34 13.64
CA PRO A 18 2.58 6.51 14.58
C PRO A 18 1.44 5.80 13.85
N TRP A 19 1.56 4.48 13.67
CA TRP A 19 0.59 3.67 12.94
C TRP A 19 -0.32 2.89 13.90
N PRO A 20 -1.66 3.00 13.77
CA PRO A 20 -2.57 2.22 14.59
C PRO A 20 -2.53 0.73 14.21
N ALA A 21 -2.67 -0.13 15.21
CA ALA A 21 -2.73 -1.57 14.99
C ALA A 21 -3.96 -1.95 14.15
N ARG A 22 -3.80 -2.90 13.22
CA ARG A 22 -4.88 -3.45 12.38
C ARG A 22 -5.59 -2.44 11.46
N SER A 23 -4.86 -1.44 10.97
CA SER A 23 -5.38 -0.46 9.99
C SER A 23 -4.70 -0.60 8.63
N PRO A 24 -4.95 -1.70 7.88
CA PRO A 24 -4.46 -1.86 6.52
C PRO A 24 -5.08 -0.82 5.58
N ASP A 25 -6.31 -0.40 5.86
CA ASP A 25 -7.01 0.66 5.13
C ASP A 25 -6.17 1.94 5.09
N LEU A 26 -5.50 2.31 6.18
CA LEU A 26 -4.69 3.54 6.16
C LEU A 26 -3.45 3.45 5.26
N SER A 27 -3.04 2.26 4.81
CA SER A 27 -1.76 2.02 4.12
C SER A 27 -1.88 2.23 2.60
N PRO A 28 -1.14 3.20 2.00
CA PRO A 28 -1.24 3.45 0.56
C PRO A 28 -0.94 2.21 -0.27
N ILE A 29 0.03 1.39 0.15
CA ILE A 29 0.41 0.17 -0.58
C ILE A 29 -0.74 -0.84 -0.65
N GLU A 30 -1.48 -1.02 0.45
CA GLU A 30 -2.64 -1.92 0.49
C GLU A 30 -3.75 -1.45 -0.44
N ASN A 31 -3.90 -0.13 -0.59
CA ASN A 31 -4.88 0.46 -1.49
C ASN A 31 -4.44 0.45 -2.96
N THR A 32 -3.15 0.34 -3.23
CA THR A 32 -2.61 0.22 -4.59
C THR A 32 -2.74 -1.20 -5.13
N TRP A 33 -2.66 -2.23 -4.27
CA TRP A 33 -2.69 -3.64 -4.69
C TRP A 33 -3.90 -4.05 -5.53
N PRO A 34 -5.15 -3.62 -5.24
CA PRO A 34 -6.29 -3.94 -6.09
C PRO A 34 -6.12 -3.49 -7.54
N MET A 35 -5.52 -2.31 -7.76
CA MET A 35 -5.28 -1.80 -9.12
C MET A 35 -4.19 -2.60 -9.85
N VAL A 36 -3.14 -3.01 -9.13
CA VAL A 36 -2.09 -3.89 -9.68
C VAL A 36 -2.69 -5.25 -10.05
N ALA A 37 -3.49 -5.84 -9.16
CA ALA A 37 -4.17 -7.11 -9.42
C ALA A 37 -5.11 -7.00 -10.64
N GLN A 38 -5.89 -5.93 -10.75
CA GLN A 38 -6.74 -5.67 -11.91
C GLN A 38 -5.92 -5.61 -13.20
N ARG A 39 -4.80 -4.90 -13.22
CA ARG A 39 -3.91 -4.85 -14.40
C ARG A 39 -3.31 -6.21 -14.74
N MET A 40 -2.90 -6.99 -13.73
CA MET A 40 -2.41 -8.35 -13.95
C MET A 40 -3.48 -9.24 -14.61
N THR A 41 -4.76 -9.08 -14.28
CA THR A 41 -5.85 -9.85 -14.94
C THR A 41 -6.09 -9.46 -16.40
N GLN A 42 -5.64 -8.27 -16.83
CA GLN A 42 -5.72 -7.86 -18.23
C GLN A 42 -4.63 -8.50 -19.10
N ILE A 43 -3.60 -9.09 -18.49
CA ILE A 43 -2.53 -9.80 -19.19
C ILE A 43 -3.04 -11.21 -19.52
N THR A 44 -3.48 -11.39 -20.77
CA THR A 44 -4.15 -12.61 -21.24
C THR A 44 -3.25 -13.82 -21.42
N LEU A 45 -1.94 -13.61 -21.62
CA LEU A 45 -0.99 -14.73 -21.63
C LEU A 45 -0.96 -15.39 -20.25
N PRO A 46 -0.79 -16.71 -20.12
CA PRO A 46 -0.51 -17.36 -18.83
C PRO A 46 0.97 -17.19 -18.42
N ALA A 47 1.24 -17.04 -17.11
CA ALA A 47 2.60 -17.06 -16.57
C ALA A 47 2.98 -18.52 -16.30
N ALA A 48 3.89 -19.07 -17.08
CA ALA A 48 4.38 -20.44 -16.93
C ALA A 48 5.55 -20.56 -15.94
N THR A 49 6.21 -19.45 -15.60
CA THR A 49 7.34 -19.42 -14.68
C THR A 49 7.21 -18.31 -13.63
N PRO A 50 7.88 -18.44 -12.46
CA PRO A 50 7.98 -17.35 -11.48
C PRO A 50 8.52 -16.05 -12.06
N ASP A 51 9.49 -16.11 -12.97
CA ASP A 51 10.07 -14.93 -13.62
C ASP A 51 9.03 -14.19 -14.48
N GLN A 52 8.21 -14.95 -15.22
CA GLN A 52 7.12 -14.37 -16.00
C GLN A 52 6.04 -13.75 -15.10
N LEU A 53 5.79 -14.33 -13.92
CA LEU A 53 4.91 -13.72 -12.94
C LEU A 53 5.52 -12.42 -12.39
N TRP A 54 6.82 -12.42 -12.09
CA TRP A 54 7.52 -11.24 -11.60
C TRP A 54 7.49 -10.08 -12.59
N GLN A 55 7.77 -10.36 -13.87
CA GLN A 55 7.68 -9.37 -14.95
C GLN A 55 6.28 -8.75 -15.05
N ARG A 56 5.21 -9.54 -14.83
CA ARG A 56 3.84 -9.01 -14.85
C ARG A 56 3.56 -8.09 -13.69
N VAL A 57 4.02 -8.45 -12.50
CA VAL A 57 3.90 -7.59 -11.32
C VAL A 57 4.63 -6.28 -11.58
N GLU A 58 5.85 -6.34 -12.11
CA GLU A 58 6.65 -5.16 -12.42
C GLU A 58 5.98 -4.25 -13.47
N VAL A 59 5.48 -4.81 -14.57
CA VAL A 59 4.74 -4.05 -15.59
C VAL A 59 3.44 -3.46 -15.02
N SER A 60 2.70 -4.24 -14.22
CA SER A 60 1.43 -3.78 -13.64
C SER A 60 1.65 -2.69 -12.58
N TRP A 61 2.74 -2.79 -11.83
CA TRP A 61 3.16 -1.82 -10.82
C TRP A 61 3.63 -0.51 -11.46
N THR A 62 4.50 -0.59 -12.45
CA THR A 62 5.02 0.60 -13.17
C THR A 62 3.94 1.34 -13.95
N ALA A 63 2.86 0.65 -14.34
CA ALA A 63 1.70 1.24 -14.98
C ALA A 63 0.71 1.92 -14.00
N VAL A 64 0.94 1.88 -12.68
CA VAL A 64 0.11 2.62 -11.72
C VAL A 64 0.33 4.12 -11.91
N PRO A 65 -0.72 4.92 -12.20
CA PRO A 65 -0.56 6.36 -12.37
C PRO A 65 -0.11 7.02 -11.07
N GLN A 66 0.85 7.94 -11.17
CA GLN A 66 1.32 8.70 -10.01
C GLN A 66 0.18 9.50 -9.34
N GLU A 67 -0.76 10.01 -10.13
CA GLU A 67 -1.99 10.67 -9.66
C GLU A 67 -2.85 9.78 -8.75
N HIS A 68 -2.92 8.48 -9.04
CA HIS A 68 -3.64 7.54 -8.20
C HIS A 68 -2.96 7.42 -6.84
N ILE A 69 -1.63 7.24 -6.83
CA ILE A 69 -0.84 7.19 -5.59
C ILE A 69 -1.01 8.48 -4.78
N GLN A 70 -0.92 9.63 -5.44
CA GLN A 70 -1.09 10.94 -4.81
C GLN A 70 -2.47 11.09 -4.16
N SER A 71 -3.54 10.71 -4.87
CA SER A 71 -4.90 10.75 -4.31
C SER A 71 -5.07 9.86 -3.07
N LEU A 72 -4.38 8.72 -3.01
CA LEU A 72 -4.38 7.85 -1.83
C LEU A 72 -3.75 8.54 -0.62
N PHE A 73 -2.67 9.29 -0.82
CA PHE A 73 -2.05 10.09 0.26
C PHE A 73 -2.97 11.23 0.72
N GLU A 74 -3.56 11.96 -0.23
CA GLU A 74 -4.44 13.11 0.07
C GLU A 74 -5.74 12.70 0.77
N SER A 75 -6.22 11.48 0.51
CA SER A 75 -7.42 10.94 1.18
C SER A 75 -7.17 10.52 2.64
N LYS A 76 -5.90 10.34 3.07
CA LYS A 76 -5.56 9.83 4.41
C LYS A 76 -6.22 10.58 5.57
N PRO A 77 -6.22 11.93 5.64
CA PRO A 77 -6.86 12.63 6.75
C PRO A 77 -8.35 12.28 6.88
N ARG A 78 -9.06 12.13 5.76
CA ARG A 78 -10.47 11.73 5.75
C ARG A 78 -10.65 10.30 6.27
N ARG A 79 -9.77 9.38 5.87
CA ARG A 79 -9.82 7.97 6.28
C ARG A 79 -9.47 7.76 7.75
N VAL A 80 -8.49 8.50 8.25
CA VAL A 80 -8.16 8.56 9.68
C VAL A 80 -9.35 9.09 10.46
N ALA A 81 -9.99 10.19 10.01
CA ALA A 81 -11.19 10.73 10.64
C ALA A 81 -12.35 9.72 10.65
N ALA A 82 -12.57 9.00 9.54
CA ALA A 82 -13.56 7.93 9.46
C ALA A 82 -13.26 6.77 10.44
N GLY A 83 -12.00 6.35 10.56
CA GLY A 83 -11.57 5.33 11.52
C GLY A 83 -11.79 5.75 12.98
N ILE A 84 -11.54 7.01 13.32
CA ILE A 84 -11.82 7.57 14.65
C ILE A 84 -13.34 7.59 14.92
N SER A 85 -14.14 8.07 13.96
CA SER A 85 -15.61 8.09 14.05
C SER A 85 -16.21 6.69 14.24
N ASN A 86 -15.60 5.68 13.61
CA ASN A 86 -16.02 4.29 13.72
C ASN A 86 -15.46 3.57 14.97
N LYS A 87 -14.84 4.29 15.92
CA LYS A 87 -14.19 3.72 17.11
C LYS A 87 -13.18 2.61 16.78
N GLY A 88 -12.47 2.73 15.66
CA GLY A 88 -11.54 1.71 15.15
C GLY A 88 -12.18 0.61 14.30
N GLY A 89 -13.47 0.73 13.96
CA GLY A 89 -14.16 -0.14 13.01
C GLY A 89 -13.83 0.17 11.53
N TYR A 90 -14.15 -0.78 10.65
CA TYR A 90 -13.94 -0.68 9.21
C TYR A 90 -14.59 0.58 8.61
N SER A 91 -13.84 1.32 7.78
CA SER A 91 -14.26 2.62 7.24
C SER A 91 -14.99 2.55 5.89
N GLY A 92 -15.23 1.34 5.35
CA GLY A 92 -16.04 1.16 4.13
C GLY A 92 -15.30 1.44 2.82
N TYR A 93 -13.98 1.59 2.85
CA TYR A 93 -13.10 1.80 1.70
C TYR A 93 -12.22 0.59 1.42
#